data_AF-A0AAV9ZSM9-F1
#
_entry.id   AF-A0AAV9ZSM9-F1
#
_cell.length_a   1.000
_cell.length_b   1.000
_cell.length_c   1.000
_cell.angle_alpha   90.00
_cell.angle_beta   90.00
_cell.angle_gamma   90.00
#
_symmetry.space_group_name_H-M   'P 1'
#
loop_
_entity.id
_entity.type
_entity.pdbx_description
1 polymer ?
#
loop_
_entity_poly.entity_id
_entity_poly.type
_entity_poly.pdbx_seq_one_letter_code
_entity_poly.pdbx_strand_id
1 'polypeptide(L)'
;VASDDTFGITRSDDILALAHVSVSKPSEKVVLDENLTWSEMSAAKTLLVKEMEAAKWPKEYVMALAQFYYNLDNHPMRHEPHGEKTLLLFQARVRREWHDQLKLNMFFSIANINEDHLRVIRHELLDKMQLERLDTVRYFT
;
A
#
# COMPACT_ATOMS: atom_id res chain seq x y z
N VAL A 1 -33.65 -15.04 15.42
CA VAL A 1 -32.38 -14.30 15.25
C VAL A 1 -32.50 -13.54 13.95
N ALA A 2 -32.62 -12.21 14.01
CA ALA A 2 -32.81 -11.39 12.82
C ALA A 2 -31.47 -11.34 12.05
N SER A 3 -31.50 -11.71 10.77
CA SER A 3 -30.35 -11.54 9.86
C SER A 3 -30.25 -10.05 9.56
N ASP A 4 -29.14 -9.43 9.96
CA ASP A 4 -28.84 -8.02 9.64
C ASP A 4 -28.31 -7.95 8.20
N ASP A 5 -29.21 -8.18 7.24
CA ASP A 5 -28.89 -8.18 5.82
C ASP A 5 -28.87 -6.73 5.31
N THR A 6 -27.80 -6.01 5.62
CA THR A 6 -27.58 -4.65 5.12
C THR A 6 -26.94 -4.72 3.73
N PHE A 7 -27.61 -4.14 2.72
CA PHE A 7 -27.13 -4.03 1.35
C PHE A 7 -26.70 -2.60 1.01
N GLY A 8 -25.59 -2.47 0.28
CA GLY A 8 -25.07 -1.22 -0.26
C GLY A 8 -25.23 -1.16 -1.77
N ILE A 9 -25.34 0.05 -2.30
CA ILE A 9 -25.37 0.28 -3.75
C ILE A 9 -23.92 0.46 -4.22
N THR A 10 -23.48 -0.37 -5.15
CA THR A 10 -22.16 -0.27 -5.80
C THR A 10 -22.35 0.07 -7.28
N ARG A 11 -21.38 0.77 -7.87
CA ARG A 11 -21.39 1.09 -9.30
C ARG A 11 -20.28 0.28 -9.97
N SER A 12 -20.63 -0.59 -10.90
CA SER A 12 -19.68 -1.32 -11.74
C SER A 12 -19.91 -0.95 -13.19
N ASP A 13 -18.91 -0.32 -13.79
CA ASP A 13 -18.76 0.10 -15.19
C ASP A 13 -19.89 1.00 -15.76
N ASP A 14 -21.15 0.59 -15.68
CA ASP A 14 -22.35 1.40 -16.00
C ASP A 14 -23.65 0.92 -15.31
N ILE A 15 -23.55 -0.06 -14.40
CA ILE A 15 -24.68 -0.67 -13.72
C ILE A 15 -24.61 -0.34 -12.23
N LEU A 16 -25.74 0.11 -11.67
CA LEU A 16 -25.93 0.17 -10.23
C LEU A 16 -26.35 -1.22 -9.74
N ALA A 17 -25.47 -1.86 -8.97
CA ALA A 17 -25.72 -3.16 -8.38
C ALA A 17 -25.97 -3.04 -6.87
N LEU A 18 -26.81 -3.92 -6.34
CA LEU A 18 -26.95 -4.10 -4.89
C LEU A 18 -26.00 -5.22 -4.46
N ALA A 19 -25.06 -4.91 -3.58
CA ALA A 19 -24.15 -5.87 -2.99
C ALA A 19 -24.32 -5.87 -1.47
N HIS A 20 -24.14 -7.01 -0.83
CA HIS A 20 -24.17 -7.08 0.62
C HIS A 20 -23.03 -6.22 1.19
N VAL A 21 -23.28 -5.41 2.23
CA VAL A 21 -22.26 -4.47 2.74
C VAL A 21 -21.01 -5.20 3.24
N SER A 22 -21.14 -6.46 3.67
CA SER A 22 -19.98 -7.29 4.04
C SER A 22 -19.01 -7.57 2.88
N VAL A 23 -19.44 -7.45 1.62
CA VAL A 23 -18.56 -7.54 0.44
C VAL A 23 -17.66 -6.31 0.33
N SER A 24 -18.13 -5.17 0.82
CA SER A 24 -17.41 -3.88 0.78
C SER A 24 -16.71 -3.52 2.09
N LYS A 25 -17.05 -4.17 3.21
CA LYS A 25 -16.46 -3.87 4.52
C LYS A 25 -15.12 -4.60 4.63
N PRO A 26 -13.98 -3.89 4.76
CA PRO A 26 -12.71 -4.52 5.09
C PRO A 26 -12.88 -5.32 6.38
N SER A 27 -12.25 -6.49 6.46
CA SER A 27 -12.21 -7.25 7.73
C SER A 27 -11.65 -6.34 8.84
N GLU A 28 -12.19 -6.46 10.06
CA GLU A 28 -11.73 -5.67 11.21
C GLU A 28 -10.24 -5.92 11.54
N LYS A 29 -9.66 -6.98 10.97
CA LYS A 29 -8.24 -7.33 11.12
C LYS A 29 -7.35 -6.81 9.97
N VAL A 30 -7.89 -6.08 9.00
CA VAL A 30 -7.11 -5.55 7.88
C VAL A 30 -6.23 -4.41 8.39
N VAL A 31 -4.92 -4.61 8.28
CA VAL A 31 -3.91 -3.57 8.53
C VAL A 31 -3.61 -2.87 7.21
N LEU A 32 -3.53 -1.53 7.23
CA LEU A 32 -3.12 -0.76 6.06
C LEU A 32 -1.64 -1.05 5.73
N ASP A 33 -1.30 -1.08 4.44
CA ASP A 33 0.07 -1.35 3.97
C ASP A 33 1.14 -0.44 4.60
N GLU A 34 0.78 0.81 4.88
CA GLU A 34 1.66 1.81 5.52
C GLU A 34 1.90 1.57 7.02
N ASN A 35 1.06 0.74 7.64
CA ASN A 35 1.11 0.38 9.07
C ASN A 35 1.68 -1.02 9.31
N LEU A 36 2.05 -1.75 8.26
CA LEU A 36 2.74 -3.03 8.37
C LEU A 36 4.13 -2.85 8.97
N THR A 37 4.64 -3.88 9.63
CA THR A 37 6.08 -4.00 9.90
C THR A 37 6.83 -4.42 8.62
N TRP A 38 8.14 -4.16 8.57
CA TRP A 38 8.97 -4.60 7.44
C TRP A 38 8.92 -6.12 7.25
N SER A 39 8.92 -6.87 8.35
CA SER A 39 8.83 -8.34 8.34
C SER A 39 7.51 -8.83 7.74
N GLU A 40 6.38 -8.24 8.14
CA GLU A 40 5.06 -8.58 7.60
C GLU A 40 4.97 -8.26 6.11
N MET A 41 5.43 -7.08 5.69
CA MET A 41 5.49 -6.72 4.27
C MET A 41 6.38 -7.69 3.48
N SER A 42 7.54 -8.06 4.04
CA SER A 42 8.47 -8.98 3.39
C SER A 42 7.93 -10.41 3.27
N ALA A 43 7.07 -10.85 4.19
CA ALA A 43 6.34 -12.11 4.05
C ALA A 43 5.21 -11.99 3.02
N ALA A 44 4.43 -10.90 3.08
CA ALA A 44 3.26 -10.68 2.24
C ALA A 44 3.62 -10.54 0.75
N LYS A 45 4.72 -9.85 0.41
CA LYS A 45 5.14 -9.65 -0.99
C LYS A 45 5.38 -10.97 -1.74
N THR A 46 5.95 -11.97 -1.08
CA THR A 46 6.27 -13.26 -1.70
C THR A 46 4.99 -14.01 -2.02
N LEU A 47 4.01 -13.96 -1.11
CA LEU A 47 2.68 -14.51 -1.35
C LEU A 47 1.97 -13.75 -2.46
N LEU A 48 2.02 -12.41 -2.46
CA LEU A 48 1.40 -11.59 -3.49
C LEU A 48 1.89 -11.95 -4.90
N VAL A 49 3.21 -12.03 -5.12
CA VAL A 49 3.76 -12.37 -6.44
C VAL A 49 3.29 -13.76 -6.89
N LYS A 50 3.33 -14.74 -5.98
CA LYS A 50 2.84 -16.10 -6.26
C LYS A 50 1.34 -16.11 -6.62
N GLU A 51 0.51 -15.38 -5.90
CA GLU A 51 -0.93 -15.33 -6.17
C GLU A 51 -1.23 -14.58 -7.48
N MET A 52 -0.45 -13.56 -7.84
CA MET A 52 -0.56 -12.90 -9.15
C MET A 52 -0.26 -13.86 -10.30
N GLU A 53 0.76 -14.72 -10.16
CA GLU A 53 1.07 -15.78 -11.13
C GLU A 53 -0.08 -16.79 -11.22
N ALA A 54 -0.60 -17.25 -10.09
CA ALA A 54 -1.73 -18.19 -10.04
C ALA A 54 -3.00 -17.59 -10.67
N ALA A 55 -3.22 -16.28 -10.48
CA ALA A 55 -4.30 -15.52 -11.09
C ALA A 55 -4.05 -15.15 -12.57
N LYS A 56 -2.95 -15.62 -13.17
CA LYS A 56 -2.61 -15.42 -14.59
C LYS A 56 -2.47 -13.96 -14.99
N TRP A 57 -1.94 -13.12 -14.10
CA TRP A 57 -1.58 -11.75 -14.45
C TRP A 57 -0.53 -11.74 -15.58
N PRO A 58 -0.53 -10.71 -16.46
CA PRO A 58 0.52 -10.53 -17.45
C PRO A 58 1.91 -10.60 -16.82
N LYS A 59 2.80 -11.34 -17.46
CA LYS A 59 4.14 -11.64 -16.93
C LYS A 59 4.93 -10.35 -16.68
N GLU A 60 4.74 -9.35 -17.52
CA GLU A 60 5.34 -8.04 -17.42
C GLU A 60 4.98 -7.34 -16.10
N TYR A 61 3.74 -7.49 -15.63
CA TYR A 61 3.26 -6.89 -14.39
C TYR A 61 3.80 -7.63 -13.17
N VAL A 62 3.81 -8.97 -13.22
CA VAL A 62 4.39 -9.80 -12.17
C VAL A 62 5.87 -9.49 -12.02
N MET A 63 6.61 -9.43 -13.13
CA MET A 63 8.04 -9.11 -13.13
C MET A 63 8.32 -7.68 -12.63
N ALA A 64 7.51 -6.69 -13.04
CA ALA A 64 7.67 -5.32 -12.57
C ALA A 64 7.49 -5.22 -11.04
N LEU A 65 6.49 -5.92 -10.48
CA LEU A 65 6.25 -5.93 -9.04
C LEU A 65 7.33 -6.70 -8.27
N ALA A 66 7.79 -7.83 -8.81
CA ALA A 66 8.89 -8.59 -8.22
C ALA A 66 10.20 -7.76 -8.18
N GLN A 67 10.50 -7.06 -9.27
CA GLN A 67 11.66 -6.18 -9.35
C GLN A 67 11.53 -4.97 -8.40
N PHE A 68 10.33 -4.41 -8.29
CA PHE A 68 10.04 -3.33 -7.34
C PHE A 68 10.39 -3.74 -5.90
N TYR A 69 9.91 -4.90 -5.45
CA TYR A 69 10.22 -5.38 -4.10
C TYR A 69 11.70 -5.73 -3.91
N TYR A 70 12.33 -6.32 -4.92
CA TYR A 70 13.77 -6.56 -4.88
C TYR A 70 14.54 -5.25 -4.71
N ASN A 71 14.16 -4.21 -5.45
CA ASN A 71 14.79 -2.89 -5.34
C ASN A 71 14.56 -2.26 -3.97
N LEU A 72 13.36 -2.41 -3.39
CA LEU A 72 13.06 -1.92 -2.03
C LEU A 72 13.90 -2.62 -0.95
N ASP A 73 14.08 -3.94 -1.06
CA ASP A 73 14.87 -4.72 -0.08
C ASP A 73 16.33 -4.31 -0.03
N ASN A 74 16.87 -3.95 -1.18
CA ASN A 74 18.27 -3.59 -1.38
C ASN A 74 18.49 -2.07 -1.35
N HIS A 75 17.44 -1.28 -1.10
CA HIS A 75 17.54 0.16 -1.14
C HIS A 75 18.34 0.71 0.06
N PRO A 76 19.33 1.61 -0.15
CA PRO A 76 20.15 2.14 0.94
C PRO A 76 19.34 2.79 2.09
N MET A 77 18.23 3.45 1.75
CA MET A 77 17.29 4.05 2.73
C MET A 77 16.87 3.08 3.83
N ARG A 78 16.86 1.76 3.58
CA ARG A 78 16.47 0.77 4.58
C ARG A 78 17.31 0.83 5.85
N HIS A 79 18.59 1.18 5.72
CA HIS A 79 19.54 1.24 6.83
C HIS A 79 19.59 2.62 7.52
N GLU A 80 18.84 3.59 7.01
CA GLU A 80 18.75 4.93 7.59
C GLU A 80 17.77 4.96 8.79
N PRO A 81 17.90 5.94 9.70
CA PRO A 81 16.89 6.17 10.74
C PRO A 81 15.50 6.37 10.15
N HIS A 82 14.52 5.60 10.65
CA HIS A 82 13.14 5.55 10.12
C HIS A 82 13.05 5.08 8.65
N GLY A 83 14.09 4.44 8.15
CA GLY A 83 14.21 3.96 6.78
C GLY A 83 13.13 2.97 6.37
N GLU A 84 12.94 1.91 7.17
CA GLU A 84 11.89 0.91 6.91
C GLU A 84 10.49 1.54 6.87
N LYS A 85 10.15 2.44 7.81
CA LYS A 85 8.86 3.15 7.83
C LYS A 85 8.68 4.05 6.61
N THR A 86 9.75 4.71 6.17
CA THR A 86 9.76 5.53 4.95
C THR A 86 9.47 4.67 3.72
N LEU A 87 10.17 3.54 3.58
CA LEU A 87 9.99 2.63 2.45
C LEU A 87 8.62 1.94 2.46
N LEU A 88 8.06 1.64 3.63
CA LEU A 88 6.69 1.11 3.78
C LEU A 88 5.63 2.12 3.35
N LEU A 89 5.78 3.38 3.73
CA LEU A 89 4.86 4.43 3.29
C LEU A 89 4.97 4.67 1.78
N PHE A 90 6.20 4.65 1.24
CA PHE A 90 6.45 4.75 -0.19
C PHE A 90 5.81 3.60 -0.95
N GLN A 91 6.03 2.34 -0.55
CA GLN A 91 5.47 1.20 -1.26
C GLN A 91 3.93 1.21 -1.22
N ALA A 92 3.33 1.57 -0.09
CA ALA A 92 1.89 1.68 0.04
C ALA A 92 1.28 2.74 -0.89
N ARG A 93 1.96 3.88 -1.10
CA ARG A 93 1.50 4.94 -2.02
C ARG A 93 1.70 4.54 -3.47
N VAL A 94 2.90 4.12 -3.84
CA VAL A 94 3.26 3.77 -5.22
C VAL A 94 2.48 2.57 -5.73
N ARG A 95 2.23 1.55 -4.89
CA ARG A 95 1.38 0.42 -5.29
C ARG A 95 -0.07 0.81 -5.54
N ARG A 96 -0.65 1.67 -4.70
CA ARG A 96 -2.01 2.19 -4.91
C ARG A 96 -2.10 2.95 -6.23
N GLU A 97 -1.18 3.89 -6.44
CA GLU A 97 -1.09 4.67 -7.68
C GLU A 97 -0.92 3.78 -8.91
N TRP A 98 -0.02 2.79 -8.85
CA TRP A 98 0.19 1.86 -9.96
C TRP A 98 -1.06 1.03 -10.27
N HIS A 99 -1.76 0.51 -9.26
CA HIS A 99 -3.03 -0.20 -9.47
C HIS A 99 -4.13 0.70 -10.03
N ASP A 100 -4.18 1.98 -9.65
CA ASP A 100 -5.16 2.93 -10.20
C ASP A 100 -4.84 3.29 -11.65
N GLN A 101 -3.57 3.46 -12.01
CA GLN A 101 -3.17 3.72 -13.39
C GLN A 101 -3.36 2.50 -14.30
N LEU A 102 -3.18 1.28 -13.78
CA LEU A 102 -3.50 0.05 -14.52
C LEU A 102 -4.96 0.01 -14.97
N LYS A 103 -5.91 0.51 -14.16
CA LYS A 103 -7.34 0.60 -14.56
C LYS A 103 -7.57 1.56 -15.72
N LEU A 104 -6.69 2.54 -15.88
CA LEU A 104 -6.76 3.57 -16.92
C LEU A 104 -5.94 3.22 -18.17
N ASN A 105 -5.35 2.01 -18.24
CA ASN A 105 -4.37 1.62 -19.27
C ASN A 105 -3.18 2.59 -19.40
N MET A 106 -2.89 3.37 -18.35
CA MET A 106 -1.69 4.18 -18.24
C MET A 106 -0.68 3.38 -17.43
N PHE A 107 0.55 3.21 -17.92
CA PHE A 107 1.55 2.42 -17.21
C PHE A 107 2.86 3.18 -17.09
N PHE A 108 3.33 3.29 -15.84
CA PHE A 108 4.74 3.52 -15.55
C PHE A 108 5.35 2.24 -14.98
N SER A 109 6.67 2.10 -15.12
CA SER A 109 7.37 0.98 -14.51
C SER A 109 7.49 1.20 -13.00
N ILE A 110 6.68 0.49 -12.21
CA ILE A 110 6.76 0.47 -10.74
C ILE A 110 8.12 -0.05 -10.25
N ALA A 111 8.85 -0.82 -11.06
CA ALA A 111 10.16 -1.36 -10.69
C ALA A 111 11.18 -0.27 -10.34
N ASN A 112 11.10 0.90 -10.96
CA ASN A 112 12.06 1.97 -10.76
C ASN A 112 11.64 2.82 -9.55
N ILE A 113 12.49 2.84 -8.51
CA ILE A 113 12.25 3.69 -7.34
C ILE A 113 12.44 5.14 -7.75
N ASN A 114 11.38 5.93 -7.63
CA ASN A 114 11.43 7.37 -7.81
C ASN A 114 12.03 8.02 -6.55
N GLU A 115 13.32 8.34 -6.60
CA GLU A 115 14.07 8.93 -5.49
C GLU A 115 13.51 10.27 -5.02
N ASP A 116 12.97 11.09 -5.92
CA ASP A 116 12.39 12.38 -5.54
C ASP A 116 11.09 12.19 -4.78
N HIS A 117 10.24 11.27 -5.23
CA HIS A 117 9.02 10.90 -4.50
C HIS A 117 9.35 10.27 -3.13
N LEU A 118 10.35 9.39 -3.07
CA LEU A 118 10.83 8.80 -1.83
C LEU A 118 11.34 9.88 -0.85
N ARG A 119 12.08 10.87 -1.36
CA ARG A 119 12.58 12.00 -0.55
C ARG A 119 11.43 12.83 0.02
N VAL A 120 10.42 13.14 -0.79
CA VAL A 120 9.22 13.87 -0.34
C VAL A 120 8.50 13.11 0.78
N ILE A 121 8.25 11.81 0.58
CA ILE A 121 7.63 10.95 1.59
C ILE A 121 8.44 10.92 2.89
N ARG A 122 9.77 10.85 2.80
CA ARG A 122 10.65 10.91 3.96
C ARG A 122 10.50 12.22 4.72
N HIS A 123 10.51 13.36 4.03
CA HIS A 123 10.31 14.66 4.65
C HIS A 123 8.96 14.74 5.36
N GLU A 124 7.87 14.37 4.68
CA GLU A 124 6.53 14.35 5.28
C GLU A 124 6.47 13.48 6.54
N LEU A 125 7.12 12.32 6.53
CA LEU A 125 7.16 11.42 7.69
C LEU A 125 7.89 12.06 8.87
N LEU A 126 9.06 12.66 8.62
CA LEU A 126 9.85 13.30 9.66
C LEU A 126 9.12 14.51 10.25
N ASP A 127 8.48 15.33 9.41
CA ASP A 127 7.70 16.49 9.84
C ASP A 127 6.53 16.07 10.73
N LYS A 128 5.80 15.00 10.36
CA LYS A 128 4.73 14.43 11.19
C LYS A 128 5.24 13.97 12.55
N MET A 129 6.36 13.25 12.58
CA MET A 129 6.96 12.76 13.83
C MET A 129 7.45 13.90 14.73
N GLN A 130 7.92 15.01 14.14
CA GLN A 130 8.29 16.21 14.90
C GLN A 130 7.06 16.90 15.51
N LEU A 131 5.97 17.04 14.74
CA LEU A 131 4.72 17.62 15.23
C LEU A 131 4.12 16.80 16.38
N GLU A 132 4.03 15.48 16.23
CA GLU A 132 3.53 14.56 17.27
C GLU A 132 4.35 14.66 18.57
N ARG A 133 5.68 14.82 18.44
CA ARG A 133 6.56 15.04 19.59
C ARG A 133 6.25 16.36 20.31
N LEU A 134 6.07 17.45 19.56
CA LEU A 134 5.78 18.77 20.12
C LEU A 134 4.43 18.80 20.84
N ASP A 135 3.42 18.16 20.28
CA ASP A 135 2.11 18.04 20.92
C ASP A 135 2.19 17.23 22.20
N THR A 136 2.90 16.10 22.18
CA THR A 136 3.10 15.27 23.38
C THR A 136 3.75 16.08 24.51
N VAL A 137 4.79 16.87 24.24
CA VAL A 137 5.45 17.71 25.26
C VAL A 137 4.50 18.77 25.83
N ARG A 138 3.64 19.37 25.00
CA ARG A 138 2.64 20.37 25.44
C ARG A 138 1.56 19.79 26.36
N TYR A 139 1.27 18.49 26.27
CA TYR A 139 0.32 17.84 27.20
C TYR A 139 0.95 17.47 28.56
N PHE A 140 2.28 17.52 28.68
CA PHE A 140 3.03 17.20 29.90
C PHE A 140 3.63 18.44 30.61
N THR A 141 3.37 19.65 30.11
CA THR A 141 3.77 20.93 30.74
C THR A 141 2.55 21.75 31.12
#